data_AF-A0A326TVG5-F1
#
_entry.id   AF-A0A326TVG5-F1
#
_cell.length_a   1.000
_cell.length_b   1.000
_cell.length_c   1.000
_cell.angle_alpha   90.00
_cell.angle_beta   90.00
_cell.angle_gamma   90.00
#
_symmetry.space_group_name_H-M   'P 1'
#
loop_
_entity.id
_entity.type
_entity.pdbx_description
1 polymer ?
#
loop_
_entity_poly.entity_id
_entity_poly.type
_entity_poly.pdbx_seq_one_letter_code
_entity_poly.pdbx_strand_id
1 'polypeptide(L)'
;MAEREMQRGRMSPSFLLNVALPVALALWVTASLLWLALQWLWERVSVAVTQHAGCLVGLSALVLSALSAPWVLPLLFRGLRALDDFSQSRKDRAAYRALLEASTEAVRQGRRLEYRNTQTGDQMKVDALPARLRPASQGSIAQEPAGMSAPPLPAAVEAIPAVIEYPAIRDQVPAGQTLLGIHPETGRLELASPEQLKTAWFVGGSNSGKSNTVYGKVQDVVSWGAKLLLCDLHAHKPDSLARKLAPFRQALLRPVATTAEEIKQAILLFLAEFRARRAGRRPCTQRWLIVFDEVNATCQQVVRVSEAERADLYAAFGLKLSEEQVKLQVFIKCLAETCGYETRGFAMYGFFISQKVAGLAWLRNAMMTVFVHALLMHSEALLAANHKRQVAEQVTRFRVGRTLVYGYEIEEMILQQPRYAVEAGPLGARRPGEDVSLEPWASSPAVSVPGNGKRVETGAETEAETGEETAPQAGRGPRGRVIEGVFPPSSAVPAQKERQGAVSAEVRETIRRLCLQGKLSHREIAAAVGLAGRKYGLYQQVCRELGIKPQEYRKRMPPHRW
;
A
#
# COMPACT_ATOMS: atom_id res chain seq x y z
N MET A 1 -9.91 -27.45 25.38
CA MET A 1 -9.22 -26.14 25.49
C MET A 1 -8.57 -25.73 24.17
N ALA A 2 -7.73 -26.58 23.55
CA ALA A 2 -7.13 -26.35 22.22
C ALA A 2 -8.16 -26.10 21.10
N GLU A 3 -9.30 -26.79 21.12
CA GLU A 3 -10.39 -26.61 20.15
C GLU A 3 -11.08 -25.23 20.26
N ARG A 4 -11.18 -24.67 21.47
CA ARG A 4 -11.70 -23.31 21.73
C ARG A 4 -10.70 -22.22 21.28
N GLU A 5 -9.41 -22.51 21.28
CA GLU A 5 -8.34 -21.64 20.76
C GLU A 5 -8.25 -21.72 19.22
N MET A 6 -8.48 -22.91 18.65
CA MET A 6 -8.50 -23.17 17.21
C MET A 6 -9.63 -22.40 16.51
N GLN A 7 -10.81 -22.33 17.13
CA GLN A 7 -11.92 -21.50 16.62
C GLN A 7 -11.69 -19.98 16.73
N ARG A 8 -10.68 -19.53 17.48
CA ARG A 8 -10.36 -18.10 17.67
C ARG A 8 -9.19 -17.60 16.80
N GLY A 9 -8.58 -18.47 15.99
CA GLY A 9 -7.49 -18.09 15.06
C GLY A 9 -6.23 -17.55 15.75
N ARG A 10 -5.99 -17.88 17.03
CA ARG A 10 -4.91 -17.32 17.86
C ARG A 10 -3.83 -18.32 18.27
N MET A 11 -3.66 -19.44 17.58
CA MET A 11 -2.49 -20.28 17.86
C MET A 11 -1.24 -19.63 17.26
N SER A 12 -0.39 -19.09 18.13
CA SER A 12 0.96 -18.67 17.75
C SER A 12 1.73 -19.88 17.19
N PRO A 13 2.59 -19.71 16.18
CA PRO A 13 3.43 -20.80 15.65
C PRO A 13 4.28 -21.49 16.74
N SER A 14 4.61 -20.79 17.83
CA SER A 14 5.28 -21.34 19.01
C SER A 14 4.45 -22.38 19.77
N PHE A 15 3.11 -22.31 19.75
CA PHE A 15 2.25 -23.30 20.39
C PHE A 15 2.28 -24.64 19.63
N LEU A 16 2.24 -24.59 18.29
CA LEU A 16 2.39 -25.79 17.47
C LEU A 16 3.74 -26.47 17.69
N LEU A 17 4.82 -25.69 17.77
CA LEU A 17 6.16 -26.25 17.98
C LEU A 17 6.36 -26.80 19.40
N ASN A 18 5.91 -26.08 20.42
CA ASN A 18 6.22 -26.43 21.82
C ASN A 18 5.22 -27.41 22.45
N VAL A 19 4.03 -27.58 21.88
CA VAL A 19 2.98 -28.43 22.45
C VAL A 19 2.56 -29.53 21.50
N ALA A 20 2.32 -29.24 20.22
CA ALA A 20 1.86 -30.27 19.30
C ALA A 20 2.99 -31.26 18.95
N LEU A 21 4.24 -30.79 18.79
CA LEU A 21 5.36 -31.67 18.47
C LEU A 21 5.71 -32.66 19.61
N PRO A 22 5.80 -32.26 20.90
CA PRO A 22 6.05 -33.23 21.98
C PRO A 22 4.90 -34.21 22.16
N VAL A 23 3.65 -33.77 21.97
CA VAL A 23 2.48 -34.66 22.04
C VAL A 23 2.48 -35.67 20.90
N ALA A 24 2.78 -35.25 19.67
CA ALA A 24 2.91 -36.16 18.53
C ALA A 24 4.06 -37.17 18.74
N LEU A 25 5.20 -36.71 19.28
CA LEU A 25 6.33 -37.58 19.61
C LEU A 25 5.96 -38.58 20.71
N ALA A 26 5.27 -38.15 21.77
CA ALA A 26 4.82 -39.01 22.84
C ALA A 26 3.80 -40.06 22.35
N LEU A 27 2.87 -39.67 21.47
CA LEU A 27 1.92 -40.60 20.84
C LEU A 27 2.63 -41.61 19.94
N TRP A 28 3.64 -41.19 19.18
CA TRP A 28 4.42 -42.09 18.35
C TRP A 28 5.22 -43.09 19.19
N VAL A 29 5.93 -42.63 20.22
CA VAL A 29 6.69 -43.49 21.14
C VAL A 29 5.76 -44.48 21.87
N THR A 30 4.61 -44.03 22.36
CA THR A 30 3.64 -44.91 23.03
C THR A 30 3.05 -45.94 22.07
N ALA A 31 2.72 -45.58 20.84
CA ALA A 31 2.26 -46.52 19.81
C ALA A 31 3.34 -47.56 19.48
N SER A 32 4.61 -47.14 19.33
CA SER A 32 5.74 -48.07 19.10
C SER A 32 5.97 -49.01 20.27
N LEU A 33 5.88 -48.53 21.52
CA LEU A 33 6.00 -49.37 22.71
C LEU A 33 4.83 -50.34 22.84
N LEU A 34 3.60 -49.91 22.55
CA LEU A 34 2.42 -50.77 22.55
C LEU A 34 2.55 -51.88 21.48
N TRP A 35 3.06 -51.54 20.30
CA TRP A 35 3.34 -52.50 19.23
C TRP A 35 4.38 -53.53 19.65
N LEU A 36 5.49 -53.11 20.26
CA LEU A 36 6.51 -54.02 20.78
C LEU A 36 5.97 -54.91 21.91
N ALA A 37 5.15 -54.36 22.81
CA ALA A 37 4.50 -55.13 23.86
C ALA A 37 3.51 -56.15 23.29
N LEU A 38 2.76 -55.80 22.25
CA LEU A 38 1.87 -56.71 21.54
C LEU A 38 2.65 -57.81 20.81
N GLN A 39 3.77 -57.48 20.17
CA GLN A 39 4.67 -58.49 19.58
C GLN A 39 5.22 -59.44 20.63
N TRP A 40 5.68 -58.92 21.77
CA TRP A 40 6.20 -59.73 22.86
C TRP A 40 5.12 -60.64 23.48
N LEU A 41 3.91 -60.11 23.69
CA LEU A 41 2.77 -60.89 24.17
C LEU A 41 2.37 -61.97 23.16
N TRP A 42 2.40 -61.64 21.86
CA TRP A 42 2.14 -62.57 20.77
C TRP A 42 3.18 -63.70 20.75
N GLU A 43 4.48 -63.38 20.87
CA GLU A 43 5.55 -64.39 20.97
C GLU A 43 5.36 -65.33 22.16
N ARG A 44 4.90 -64.82 23.30
CA ARG A 44 4.63 -65.66 24.49
C ARG A 44 3.37 -66.51 24.39
N VAL A 45 2.33 -66.02 23.70
CA VAL A 45 1.09 -66.78 23.46
C VAL A 45 1.28 -67.80 22.33
N SER A 46 2.26 -67.59 21.44
CA SER A 46 2.49 -68.39 20.23
C SER A 46 3.54 -69.50 20.38
N VAL A 47 3.68 -70.13 21.55
CA VAL A 47 4.53 -71.33 21.72
C VAL A 47 3.83 -72.62 21.28
N ALA A 48 2.53 -72.60 20.92
CA ALA A 48 1.81 -73.81 20.50
C ALA A 48 1.28 -73.82 19.05
N VAL A 49 1.06 -72.68 18.39
CA VAL A 49 0.58 -72.67 16.99
C VAL A 49 1.05 -71.39 16.30
N THR A 50 1.58 -71.50 15.07
CA THR A 50 1.80 -70.44 14.05
C THR A 50 3.23 -69.92 13.79
N GLN A 51 4.09 -70.74 13.17
CA GLN A 51 5.28 -70.25 12.45
C GLN A 51 4.97 -69.53 11.12
N HIS A 52 3.74 -69.62 10.59
CA HIS A 52 3.40 -69.04 9.28
C HIS A 52 2.61 -67.71 9.34
N ALA A 53 1.86 -67.44 10.41
CA ALA A 53 1.07 -66.20 10.53
C ALA A 53 1.94 -64.96 10.81
N GLY A 54 3.01 -65.11 11.59
CA GLY A 54 3.93 -64.02 11.90
C GLY A 54 4.65 -63.45 10.67
N CYS A 55 5.04 -64.32 9.73
CA CYS A 55 5.66 -63.89 8.48
C CYS A 55 4.71 -63.07 7.60
N LEU A 56 3.43 -63.46 7.51
CA LEU A 56 2.43 -62.72 6.72
C LEU A 56 2.14 -61.33 7.30
N VAL A 57 2.00 -61.21 8.62
CA VAL A 57 1.78 -59.91 9.27
C VAL A 57 3.00 -59.00 9.12
N GLY A 58 4.21 -59.55 9.29
CA GLY A 58 5.46 -58.81 9.08
C GLY A 58 5.61 -58.32 7.64
N LEU A 59 5.34 -59.16 6.66
CA LEU A 59 5.40 -58.80 5.24
C LEU A 59 4.36 -57.72 4.89
N SER A 60 3.14 -57.85 5.42
CA SER A 60 2.05 -56.88 5.20
C SER A 60 2.41 -55.49 5.71
N ALA A 61 3.00 -55.39 6.91
CA ALA A 61 3.44 -54.12 7.49
C ALA A 61 4.58 -53.48 6.68
N LEU A 62 5.49 -54.29 6.15
CA LEU A 62 6.62 -53.84 5.34
C LEU A 62 6.16 -53.30 3.97
N VAL A 63 5.18 -53.98 3.34
CA VAL A 63 4.55 -53.52 2.10
C VAL A 63 3.74 -52.24 2.32
N LEU A 64 2.95 -52.14 3.39
CA LEU A 64 2.21 -50.91 3.73
C LEU A 64 3.15 -49.71 4.01
N SER A 65 4.30 -49.95 4.65
CA SER A 65 5.32 -48.92 4.88
C SER A 65 5.97 -48.48 3.56
N ALA A 66 6.28 -49.43 2.67
CA ALA A 66 6.84 -49.13 1.35
C ALA A 66 5.86 -48.37 0.44
N LEU A 67 4.56 -48.69 0.49
CA LEU A 67 3.53 -48.03 -0.33
C LEU A 67 3.18 -46.61 0.18
N SER A 68 3.34 -46.35 1.48
CA SER A 68 3.07 -45.03 2.07
C SER A 68 4.28 -44.09 2.02
N ALA A 69 5.51 -44.62 1.91
CA ALA A 69 6.74 -43.83 1.83
C ALA A 69 6.74 -42.73 0.73
N PRO A 70 6.23 -42.95 -0.51
CA PRO A 70 6.18 -41.91 -1.54
C PRO A 70 5.31 -40.71 -1.18
N TRP A 71 4.36 -40.87 -0.26
CA TRP A 71 3.45 -39.81 0.18
C TRP A 71 3.97 -39.12 1.44
N VAL A 72 4.54 -39.88 2.38
CA VAL A 72 5.00 -39.39 3.68
C VAL A 72 6.36 -38.68 3.57
N LEU A 73 7.30 -39.22 2.79
CA LEU A 73 8.65 -38.64 2.66
C LEU A 73 8.61 -37.21 2.09
N PRO A 74 7.89 -36.88 1.00
CA PRO A 74 7.85 -35.51 0.49
C PRO A 74 7.25 -34.51 1.47
N LEU A 75 6.25 -34.92 2.27
CA LEU A 75 5.67 -34.08 3.31
C LEU A 75 6.67 -33.80 4.45
N LEU A 76 7.40 -34.83 4.90
CA LEU A 76 8.49 -34.67 5.86
C LEU A 76 9.59 -33.76 5.33
N PHE A 77 10.05 -33.95 4.10
CA PHE A 77 11.06 -33.09 3.47
C PHE A 77 10.58 -31.65 3.30
N ARG A 78 9.30 -31.43 2.95
CA ARG A 78 8.71 -30.08 2.92
C ARG A 78 8.69 -29.45 4.31
N GLY A 79 8.33 -30.21 5.34
CA GLY A 79 8.35 -29.75 6.73
C GLY A 79 9.75 -29.39 7.22
N LEU A 80 10.75 -30.22 6.91
CA LEU A 80 12.16 -29.97 7.26
C LEU A 80 12.71 -28.74 6.53
N ARG A 81 12.43 -28.57 5.23
CA ARG A 81 12.82 -27.35 4.49
C ARG A 81 12.16 -26.10 5.05
N ALA A 82 10.87 -26.16 5.38
CA ALA A 82 10.17 -25.02 5.99
C ALA A 82 10.76 -24.65 7.37
N LEU A 83 11.21 -25.63 8.15
CA LEU A 83 11.92 -25.41 9.41
C LEU A 83 13.30 -24.78 9.20
N ASP A 84 14.04 -25.23 8.19
CA ASP A 84 15.34 -24.65 7.84
C ASP A 84 15.21 -23.20 7.36
N ASP A 85 14.27 -22.93 6.45
CA ASP A 85 13.94 -21.58 5.99
C ASP A 85 13.52 -20.66 7.15
N PHE A 86 12.72 -21.18 8.09
CA PHE A 86 12.30 -20.44 9.29
C PHE A 86 13.48 -20.16 10.24
N SER A 87 14.35 -21.14 10.45
CA SER A 87 15.57 -21.01 11.25
C SER A 87 16.51 -19.98 10.64
N GLN A 88 16.74 -20.03 9.33
CA GLN A 88 17.57 -19.10 8.60
C GLN A 88 16.99 -17.68 8.64
N SER A 89 15.68 -17.52 8.42
CA SER A 89 15.01 -16.22 8.54
C SER A 89 15.13 -15.62 9.95
N ARG A 90 15.13 -16.45 11.01
CA ARG A 90 15.39 -16.00 12.38
C ARG A 90 16.83 -15.52 12.56
N LYS A 91 17.81 -16.27 12.05
CA LYS A 91 19.24 -15.88 12.10
C LYS A 91 19.46 -14.58 11.34
N ASP A 92 18.90 -14.43 10.14
CA ASP A 92 19.04 -13.22 9.33
C ASP A 92 18.42 -11.99 10.00
N ARG A 93 17.24 -12.14 10.63
CA ARG A 93 16.61 -11.05 11.39
C ARG A 93 17.41 -10.66 12.63
N ALA A 94 18.00 -11.63 13.33
CA ALA A 94 18.85 -11.36 14.48
C ALA A 94 20.14 -10.66 14.07
N ALA A 95 20.80 -11.13 12.99
CA ALA A 95 22.00 -10.52 12.43
C ALA A 95 21.71 -9.09 11.94
N TYR A 96 20.59 -8.87 11.25
CA TYR A 96 20.19 -7.53 10.78
C TYR A 96 19.90 -6.57 11.95
N ARG A 97 19.26 -7.03 13.03
CA ARG A 97 19.05 -6.22 14.24
C ARG A 97 20.37 -5.87 14.91
N ALA A 98 21.28 -6.82 15.08
CA ALA A 98 22.60 -6.58 15.63
C ALA A 98 23.39 -5.57 14.78
N LEU A 99 23.30 -5.67 13.45
CA LEU A 99 23.92 -4.73 12.52
C LEU A 99 23.32 -3.32 12.63
N LEU A 100 21.99 -3.19 12.76
CA LEU A 100 21.34 -1.91 13.00
C LEU A 100 21.72 -1.29 14.35
N GLU A 101 21.76 -2.09 15.42
CA GLU A 101 22.17 -1.65 16.75
C GLU A 101 23.64 -1.19 16.75
N ALA A 102 24.54 -1.98 16.17
CA ALA A 102 25.94 -1.62 16.02
C ALA A 102 26.15 -0.37 15.16
N SER A 103 25.38 -0.23 14.07
CA SER A 103 25.43 0.96 13.20
C SER A 103 24.93 2.21 13.93
N THR A 104 23.83 2.08 14.68
CA THR A 104 23.27 3.18 15.48
C THR A 104 24.24 3.61 16.58
N GLU A 105 24.89 2.66 17.25
CA GLU A 105 25.86 2.93 18.29
C GLU A 105 27.15 3.56 17.73
N ALA A 106 27.63 3.08 16.58
CA ALA A 106 28.77 3.69 15.88
C ALA A 106 28.48 5.15 15.47
N VAL A 107 27.27 5.43 14.96
CA VAL A 107 26.83 6.81 14.65
C VAL A 107 26.78 7.67 15.92
N ARG A 108 26.25 7.14 17.03
CA ARG A 108 26.23 7.84 18.32
C ARG A 108 27.63 8.17 18.83
N GLN A 109 28.58 7.26 18.64
CA GLN A 109 29.98 7.45 19.03
C GLN A 109 30.78 8.29 18.03
N GLY A 110 30.15 8.76 16.94
CA GLY A 110 30.83 9.53 15.89
C GLY A 110 31.85 8.71 15.11
N ARG A 111 31.76 7.37 15.14
CA ARG A 111 32.65 6.49 14.38
C ARG A 111 32.22 6.47 12.92
N ARG A 112 33.21 6.48 12.04
CA ARG A 112 33.01 6.30 10.60
C ARG A 112 32.47 4.89 10.35
N LEU A 113 31.37 4.78 9.60
CA LEU A 113 30.82 3.49 9.23
C LEU A 113 31.39 3.08 7.88
N GLU A 114 32.17 2.01 7.86
CA GLU A 114 32.53 1.30 6.64
C GLU A 114 31.60 0.10 6.49
N TYR A 115 30.67 0.21 5.55
CA TYR A 115 29.82 -0.91 5.18
C TYR A 115 30.48 -1.67 4.03
N ARG A 116 30.66 -2.98 4.18
CA ARG A 116 31.09 -3.86 3.10
C ARG A 116 29.99 -4.88 2.83
N ASN A 117 29.40 -4.82 1.65
CA ASN A 117 28.45 -5.83 1.21
C ASN A 117 29.23 -7.10 0.86
N THR A 118 29.04 -8.16 1.64
CA THR A 118 29.76 -9.43 1.43
C THR A 118 29.29 -10.19 0.19
N GLN A 119 28.09 -9.90 -0.33
CA GLN A 119 27.55 -10.56 -1.53
C GLN A 119 27.94 -9.85 -2.83
N THR A 120 27.98 -8.52 -2.84
CA THR A 120 28.32 -7.75 -4.05
C THR A 120 29.77 -7.28 -4.08
N GLY A 121 30.46 -7.30 -2.93
CA GLY A 121 31.83 -6.79 -2.79
C GLY A 121 31.92 -5.28 -2.59
N ASP A 122 30.80 -4.55 -2.71
CA ASP A 122 30.76 -3.10 -2.62
C ASP A 122 31.15 -2.59 -1.22
N GLN A 123 31.96 -1.54 -1.21
CA GLN A 123 32.31 -0.82 0.01
C GLN A 123 31.67 0.56 -0.02
N MET A 124 30.88 0.87 0.99
CA MET A 124 30.30 2.19 1.20
C MET A 124 30.90 2.79 2.47
N LYS A 125 31.64 3.89 2.32
CA LYS A 125 32.14 4.67 3.45
C LYS A 125 31.15 5.79 3.73
N VAL A 126 30.54 5.76 4.91
CA VAL A 126 29.65 6.83 5.38
C VAL A 126 30.44 7.65 6.40
N ASP A 127 30.78 8.88 6.01
CA ASP A 127 31.42 9.83 6.91
C ASP A 127 30.46 10.22 8.03
N ALA A 128 30.98 10.33 9.25
CA ALA A 128 30.20 10.78 10.39
C ALA A 128 29.61 12.17 10.08
N LEU A 129 28.29 12.32 10.31
CA LEU A 129 27.60 13.61 10.14
C LEU A 129 28.38 14.72 10.87
N PRO A 130 28.72 15.84 10.19
CA PRO A 130 29.51 16.90 10.80
C PRO A 130 28.84 17.38 12.09
N ALA A 131 29.65 17.68 13.13
CA ALA A 131 29.18 17.98 14.48
C ALA A 131 28.10 19.08 14.57
N ARG A 132 27.95 19.91 13.54
CA ARG A 132 26.91 20.95 13.41
C ARG A 132 25.50 20.42 13.09
N LEU A 133 25.37 19.14 12.72
CA LEU A 133 24.09 18.45 12.51
C LEU A 133 23.74 17.49 13.66
N ARG A 134 24.52 17.50 14.76
CA ARG A 134 24.08 16.83 15.99
C ARG A 134 22.85 17.59 16.48
N PRO A 135 21.66 16.95 16.57
CA PRO A 135 20.56 17.57 17.29
C PRO A 135 21.08 17.90 18.69
N ALA A 136 20.87 19.14 19.13
CA ALA A 136 21.20 19.55 20.49
C ALA A 136 20.76 18.43 21.45
N SER A 137 21.71 17.95 22.24
CA SER A 137 21.62 16.81 23.15
C SER A 137 20.17 16.54 23.59
N GLN A 138 19.70 15.33 23.29
CA GLN A 138 18.59 14.71 24.01
C GLN A 138 18.95 14.72 25.49
N GLY A 139 18.51 15.77 26.19
CA GLY A 139 18.31 15.68 27.62
C GLY A 139 17.43 14.46 27.87
N SER A 140 17.82 13.67 28.87
CA SER A 140 17.05 12.60 29.48
C SER A 140 15.56 12.74 29.17
N ILE A 141 15.00 11.78 28.42
CA ILE A 141 13.55 11.65 28.29
C ILE A 141 13.06 11.27 29.69
N ALA A 142 12.87 12.28 30.52
CA ALA A 142 11.97 12.22 31.65
C ALA A 142 10.65 11.71 31.09
N GLN A 143 10.15 10.61 31.67
CA GLN A 143 8.77 10.20 31.48
C GLN A 143 7.91 11.45 31.68
N GLU A 144 7.27 11.94 30.60
CA GLU A 144 6.32 13.04 30.69
C GLU A 144 5.29 12.64 31.77
N PRO A 145 5.13 13.42 32.85
CA PRO A 145 4.18 13.11 33.89
C PRO A 145 2.79 13.00 33.25
N ALA A 146 2.15 11.85 33.46
CA ALA A 146 0.90 11.44 32.82
C ALA A 146 -0.35 12.28 33.18
N GLY A 147 -0.18 13.56 33.56
CA GLY A 147 -1.22 14.35 34.23
C GLY A 147 -1.50 15.76 33.68
N MET A 148 -0.74 16.27 32.71
CA MET A 148 -1.02 17.61 32.15
C MET A 148 -1.34 17.49 30.67
N SER A 149 -2.63 17.37 30.34
CA SER A 149 -3.10 17.61 28.97
C SER A 149 -2.74 19.05 28.62
N ALA A 150 -1.80 19.24 27.69
CA ALA A 150 -1.49 20.56 27.16
C ALA A 150 -2.80 21.26 26.76
N PRO A 151 -2.96 22.56 27.11
CA PRO A 151 -4.15 23.30 26.70
C PRO A 151 -4.32 23.18 25.18
N PRO A 152 -5.57 23.00 24.69
CA PRO A 152 -5.82 22.84 23.27
C PRO A 152 -5.26 24.06 22.53
N LEU A 153 -4.34 23.82 21.59
CA LEU A 153 -3.80 24.87 20.73
C LEU A 153 -4.98 25.61 20.08
N PRO A 154 -4.99 26.95 20.08
CA PRO A 154 -6.04 27.72 19.43
C PRO A 154 -6.14 27.25 17.97
N ALA A 155 -7.35 26.95 17.51
CA ALA A 155 -7.56 26.52 16.13
C ALA A 155 -7.04 27.63 15.20
N ALA A 156 -6.06 27.31 14.35
CA ALA A 156 -5.54 28.25 13.37
C ALA A 156 -6.71 28.78 12.52
N VAL A 157 -6.81 30.11 12.42
CA VAL A 157 -7.84 30.76 11.61
C VAL A 157 -7.48 30.49 10.15
N GLU A 158 -8.34 29.76 9.44
CA GLU A 158 -8.15 29.51 8.01
C GLU A 158 -8.38 30.82 7.24
N ALA A 159 -7.37 31.26 6.47
CA ALA A 159 -7.45 32.49 5.69
C ALA A 159 -8.13 32.30 4.33
N ILE A 160 -8.18 31.06 3.84
CA ILE A 160 -8.68 30.74 2.50
C ILE A 160 -10.11 30.17 2.50
N PRO A 161 -10.84 30.32 1.39
CA PRO A 161 -12.10 29.59 1.18
C PRO A 161 -11.92 28.07 1.26
N ALA A 162 -12.98 27.37 1.66
CA ALA A 162 -12.97 25.90 1.74
C ALA A 162 -12.77 25.22 0.37
N VAL A 163 -13.19 25.90 -0.71
CA VAL A 163 -13.02 25.44 -2.09
C VAL A 163 -12.37 26.57 -2.89
N ILE A 164 -11.26 26.25 -3.54
CA ILE A 164 -10.56 27.15 -4.47
C ILE A 164 -10.59 26.45 -5.82
N GLU A 165 -11.16 27.07 -6.84
CA GLU A 165 -11.15 26.53 -8.19
C GLU A 165 -9.76 26.76 -8.81
N TYR A 166 -9.17 25.72 -9.40
CA TYR A 166 -7.84 25.80 -10.00
C TYR A 166 -7.70 26.91 -11.07
N PRO A 167 -8.69 27.17 -11.94
CA PRO A 167 -8.61 28.28 -12.89
C PRO A 167 -8.34 29.65 -12.26
N ALA A 168 -8.76 29.89 -11.02
CA ALA A 168 -8.54 31.17 -10.34
C ALA A 168 -7.08 31.41 -9.93
N ILE A 169 -6.26 30.36 -9.88
CA ILE A 169 -4.86 30.41 -9.45
C ILE A 169 -3.88 29.88 -10.52
N ARG A 170 -4.40 29.41 -11.67
CA ARG A 170 -3.63 28.75 -12.72
C ARG A 170 -2.47 29.61 -13.23
N ASP A 171 -2.72 30.89 -13.45
CA ASP A 171 -1.72 31.82 -14.02
C ASP A 171 -0.56 32.11 -13.05
N GLN A 172 -0.70 31.72 -11.78
CA GLN A 172 0.34 31.85 -10.77
C GLN A 172 1.25 30.61 -10.70
N VAL A 173 0.91 29.52 -11.40
CA VAL A 173 1.72 28.29 -11.46
C VAL A 173 2.63 28.37 -12.68
N PRO A 174 3.96 28.50 -12.50
CA PRO A 174 4.89 28.60 -13.62
C PRO A 174 4.86 27.36 -14.51
N ALA A 175 5.09 27.56 -15.81
CA ALA A 175 5.26 26.45 -16.75
C ALA A 175 6.41 25.53 -16.29
N GLY A 176 6.20 24.22 -16.40
CA GLY A 176 7.18 23.21 -15.96
C GLY A 176 7.24 22.98 -14.45
N GLN A 177 6.39 23.63 -13.64
CA GLN A 177 6.20 23.33 -12.22
C GLN A 177 4.81 22.75 -11.97
N THR A 178 4.64 22.14 -10.79
CA THR A 178 3.37 21.55 -10.34
C THR A 178 2.99 22.10 -8.97
N LEU A 179 1.70 22.36 -8.79
CA LEU A 179 1.16 22.90 -7.54
C LEU A 179 0.97 21.79 -6.51
N LEU A 180 1.83 21.67 -5.50
CA LEU A 180 1.64 20.73 -4.38
C LEU A 180 0.36 21.02 -3.59
N GLY A 181 -0.03 22.29 -3.46
CA GLY A 181 -1.27 22.72 -2.84
C GLY A 181 -1.17 24.14 -2.30
N ILE A 182 -2.13 24.56 -1.48
CA ILE A 182 -2.28 25.94 -1.01
C ILE A 182 -2.24 25.93 0.51
N HIS A 183 -1.35 26.73 1.11
CA HIS A 183 -1.25 26.84 2.56
C HIS A 183 -2.56 27.42 3.14
N PRO A 184 -3.29 26.70 4.01
CA PRO A 184 -4.60 27.14 4.50
C PRO A 184 -4.58 28.44 5.30
N GLU A 185 -3.44 28.72 5.95
CA GLU A 185 -3.26 29.85 6.84
C GLU A 185 -2.88 31.14 6.08
N THR A 186 -2.23 31.02 4.93
CA THR A 186 -1.65 32.18 4.21
C THR A 186 -2.18 32.33 2.80
N GLY A 187 -2.81 31.30 2.23
CA GLY A 187 -3.18 31.24 0.82
C GLY A 187 -1.99 31.12 -0.13
N ARG A 188 -0.76 30.95 0.38
CA ARG A 188 0.44 30.81 -0.44
C ARG A 188 0.41 29.50 -1.22
N LEU A 189 0.80 29.54 -2.49
CA LEU A 189 0.99 28.33 -3.31
C LEU A 189 2.29 27.63 -2.91
N GLU A 190 2.21 26.32 -2.73
CA GLU A 190 3.38 25.45 -2.60
C GLU A 190 3.62 24.78 -3.95
N LEU A 191 4.79 25.04 -4.55
CA LEU A 191 5.15 24.56 -5.88
C LEU A 191 6.28 23.54 -5.78
N ALA A 192 6.29 22.58 -6.69
CA ALA A 192 7.35 21.58 -6.81
C ALA A 192 7.87 21.48 -8.24
N SER A 193 9.08 20.97 -8.35
CA SER A 193 9.65 20.52 -9.62
C SER A 193 9.03 19.17 -10.04
N PRO A 194 9.05 18.83 -11.33
CA PRO A 194 8.64 17.52 -11.82
C PRO A 194 9.36 16.35 -11.15
N GLU A 195 10.65 16.53 -10.80
CA GLU A 195 11.47 15.47 -10.19
C GLU A 195 11.02 15.13 -8.77
N GLN A 196 10.48 16.10 -8.01
CA GLN A 196 9.91 15.82 -6.69
C GLN A 196 8.64 14.95 -6.80
N LEU A 197 7.85 15.12 -7.87
CA LEU A 197 6.65 14.30 -8.13
C LEU A 197 6.92 13.05 -8.97
N LYS A 198 8.17 12.59 -9.09
CA LYS A 198 8.48 11.45 -9.96
C LYS A 198 7.71 10.18 -9.61
N THR A 199 7.66 9.86 -8.32
CA THR A 199 6.74 8.87 -7.76
C THR A 199 5.89 9.49 -6.67
N ALA A 200 4.58 9.37 -6.84
CA ALA A 200 3.62 9.89 -5.87
C ALA A 200 2.62 8.82 -5.44
N TRP A 201 2.33 8.78 -4.14
CA TRP A 201 1.25 7.97 -3.59
C TRP A 201 0.16 8.85 -2.99
N PHE A 202 -1.07 8.64 -3.44
CA PHE A 202 -2.26 9.34 -3.01
C PHE A 202 -3.11 8.39 -2.18
N VAL A 203 -3.24 8.66 -0.88
CA VAL A 203 -3.97 7.79 0.05
C VAL A 203 -5.05 8.57 0.80
N GLY A 204 -6.17 7.91 1.09
CA GLY A 204 -7.32 8.56 1.72
C GLY A 204 -8.62 7.79 1.52
N GLY A 205 -9.62 8.05 2.36
CA GLY A 205 -10.94 7.44 2.25
C GLY A 205 -11.67 7.80 0.94
N SER A 206 -12.80 7.14 0.70
CA SER A 206 -13.70 7.51 -0.41
C SER A 206 -14.13 8.97 -0.28
N ASN A 207 -14.33 9.65 -1.43
CA ASN A 207 -14.75 11.05 -1.51
C ASN A 207 -13.87 12.08 -0.77
N SER A 208 -12.60 11.77 -0.48
CA SER A 208 -11.68 12.67 0.24
C SER A 208 -10.95 13.68 -0.68
N GLY A 209 -11.18 13.59 -1.99
CA GLY A 209 -10.56 14.46 -3.00
C GLY A 209 -9.35 13.85 -3.73
N LYS A 210 -8.96 12.59 -3.46
CA LYS A 210 -7.81 11.93 -4.10
C LYS A 210 -7.80 12.05 -5.62
N SER A 211 -8.88 11.61 -6.27
CA SER A 211 -8.98 11.61 -7.73
C SER A 211 -8.99 13.03 -8.33
N ASN A 212 -9.32 14.05 -7.53
CA ASN A 212 -9.17 15.46 -7.92
C ASN A 212 -7.70 15.89 -7.91
N THR A 213 -6.97 15.59 -6.85
CA THR A 213 -5.52 15.85 -6.79
C THR A 213 -4.79 15.13 -7.92
N VAL A 214 -5.08 13.85 -8.12
CA VAL A 214 -4.49 13.04 -9.19
C VAL A 214 -4.78 13.64 -10.56
N TYR A 215 -6.02 14.07 -10.82
CA TYR A 215 -6.35 14.72 -12.09
C TYR A 215 -5.46 15.94 -12.36
N GLY A 216 -5.28 16.82 -11.38
CA GLY A 216 -4.38 17.96 -11.50
C GLY A 216 -2.94 17.54 -11.78
N LYS A 217 -2.45 16.50 -11.09
CA LYS A 217 -1.08 16.00 -11.31
C LYS A 217 -0.89 15.37 -12.68
N VAL A 218 -1.89 14.63 -13.17
CA VAL A 218 -1.87 14.08 -14.52
C VAL A 218 -1.92 15.21 -15.55
N GLN A 219 -2.75 16.23 -15.34
CA GLN A 219 -2.82 17.41 -16.20
C GLN A 219 -1.45 18.10 -16.33
N ASP A 220 -0.78 18.35 -15.21
CA ASP A 220 0.56 18.95 -15.18
C ASP A 220 1.56 18.09 -15.99
N VAL A 221 1.63 16.79 -15.71
CA VAL A 221 2.60 15.88 -16.36
C VAL A 221 2.32 15.71 -17.85
N VAL A 222 1.04 15.66 -18.27
CA VAL A 222 0.64 15.64 -19.69
C VAL A 222 0.98 16.97 -20.37
N SER A 223 0.81 18.10 -19.70
CA SER A 223 1.19 19.41 -20.25
C SER A 223 2.70 19.52 -20.52
N TRP A 224 3.51 18.76 -19.79
CA TRP A 224 4.96 18.60 -20.06
C TRP A 224 5.25 17.60 -21.18
N GLY A 225 4.23 17.17 -21.91
CA GLY A 225 4.30 16.30 -23.06
C GLY A 225 4.29 14.81 -22.72
N ALA A 226 3.90 14.37 -21.52
CA ALA A 226 3.92 12.95 -21.18
C ALA A 226 2.86 12.11 -21.90
N LYS A 227 3.19 10.83 -22.13
CA LYS A 227 2.26 9.79 -22.52
C LYS A 227 1.82 8.97 -21.32
N LEU A 228 0.62 8.41 -21.37
CA LEU A 228 -0.08 7.82 -20.23
C LEU A 228 -0.30 6.31 -20.38
N LEU A 229 -0.08 5.58 -19.30
CA LEU A 229 -0.62 4.23 -19.07
C LEU A 229 -1.55 4.33 -17.86
N LEU A 230 -2.83 4.00 -18.04
CA LEU A 230 -3.83 4.08 -16.98
C LEU A 230 -4.33 2.69 -16.62
N CYS A 231 -4.20 2.34 -15.34
CA CYS A 231 -4.63 1.07 -14.75
C CYS A 231 -5.79 1.35 -13.78
N ASP A 232 -7.01 0.95 -14.15
CA ASP A 232 -8.22 1.20 -13.38
C ASP A 232 -9.20 0.01 -13.51
N LEU A 233 -9.19 -0.89 -12.51
CA LEU A 233 -10.10 -2.04 -12.43
C LEU A 233 -11.58 -1.65 -12.37
N HIS A 234 -11.87 -0.39 -12.05
CA HIS A 234 -13.22 0.13 -11.87
C HIS A 234 -13.61 1.13 -12.94
N ALA A 235 -12.92 1.17 -14.09
CA ALA A 235 -13.20 2.08 -15.20
C ALA A 235 -14.66 2.07 -15.68
N HIS A 236 -15.38 0.95 -15.47
CA HIS A 236 -16.80 0.83 -15.79
C HIS A 236 -17.69 1.77 -14.93
N LYS A 237 -17.26 2.15 -13.73
CA LYS A 237 -18.05 3.00 -12.82
C LYS A 237 -18.11 4.46 -13.31
N PRO A 238 -19.22 5.18 -13.07
CA PRO A 238 -19.40 6.56 -13.50
C PRO A 238 -18.43 7.56 -12.86
N ASP A 239 -17.98 7.27 -11.65
CA ASP A 239 -17.05 8.08 -10.86
C ASP A 239 -15.60 7.57 -10.92
N SER A 240 -15.29 6.65 -11.83
CA SER A 240 -13.96 6.07 -12.00
C SER A 240 -12.91 7.11 -12.40
N LEU A 241 -11.65 6.84 -12.04
CA LEU A 241 -10.53 7.68 -12.46
C LEU A 241 -10.40 7.70 -13.98
N ALA A 242 -10.65 6.58 -14.66
CA ALA A 242 -10.67 6.49 -16.11
C ALA A 242 -11.61 7.51 -16.77
N ARG A 243 -12.84 7.62 -16.28
CA ARG A 243 -13.80 8.62 -16.80
C ARG A 243 -13.35 10.05 -16.49
N LYS A 244 -12.79 10.27 -15.30
CA LYS A 244 -12.26 11.59 -14.93
C LYS A 244 -11.07 12.02 -15.79
N LEU A 245 -10.23 11.08 -16.21
CA LEU A 245 -9.06 11.32 -17.07
C LEU A 245 -9.37 11.21 -18.58
N ALA A 246 -10.64 11.04 -18.97
CA ALA A 246 -11.04 10.96 -20.37
C ALA A 246 -10.56 12.15 -21.25
N PRO A 247 -10.47 13.40 -20.77
CA PRO A 247 -9.90 14.51 -21.56
C PRO A 247 -8.46 14.27 -22.04
N PHE A 248 -7.71 13.36 -21.39
CA PHE A 248 -6.33 13.03 -21.74
C PHE A 248 -6.22 11.78 -22.63
N ARG A 249 -7.30 11.35 -23.28
CA ARG A 249 -7.31 10.13 -24.10
C ARG A 249 -6.26 10.14 -25.21
N GLN A 250 -5.98 11.28 -25.85
CA GLN A 250 -4.90 11.37 -26.87
C GLN A 250 -3.48 11.15 -26.32
N ALA A 251 -3.30 11.22 -25.00
CA ALA A 251 -2.02 10.95 -24.35
C ALA A 251 -1.81 9.46 -24.04
N LEU A 252 -2.86 8.63 -24.09
CA LEU A 252 -2.77 7.21 -23.76
C LEU A 252 -1.88 6.45 -24.75
N LEU A 253 -0.94 5.66 -24.24
CA LEU A 253 -0.12 4.72 -25.02
C LEU A 253 -0.90 3.45 -25.39
N ARG A 254 -1.89 3.10 -24.58
CA ARG A 254 -2.77 1.94 -24.73
C ARG A 254 -4.17 2.29 -24.22
N PRO A 255 -5.21 1.56 -24.62
CA PRO A 255 -6.50 1.61 -23.93
C PRO A 255 -6.32 1.43 -22.41
N VAL A 256 -7.25 1.98 -21.64
CA VAL A 256 -7.22 1.86 -20.17
C VAL A 256 -7.20 0.38 -19.80
N ALA A 257 -6.24 -0.01 -18.96
CA ALA A 257 -6.12 -1.38 -18.48
C ALA A 257 -7.14 -1.62 -17.36
N THR A 258 -8.13 -2.46 -17.64
CA THR A 258 -9.29 -2.72 -16.76
C THR A 258 -9.32 -4.13 -16.20
N THR A 259 -8.54 -5.05 -16.77
CA THR A 259 -8.39 -6.43 -16.29
C THR A 259 -7.02 -6.66 -15.66
N ALA A 260 -6.89 -7.72 -14.86
CA ALA A 260 -5.63 -8.06 -14.22
C ALA A 260 -4.50 -8.31 -15.24
N GLU A 261 -4.83 -8.96 -16.35
CA GLU A 261 -3.87 -9.24 -17.41
C GLU A 261 -3.46 -7.97 -18.16
N GLU A 262 -4.41 -7.10 -18.53
CA GLU A 262 -4.11 -5.81 -19.15
C GLU A 262 -3.21 -4.94 -18.25
N ILE A 263 -3.46 -4.96 -16.94
CA ILE A 263 -2.65 -4.23 -15.97
C ILE A 263 -1.23 -4.82 -15.89
N LYS A 264 -1.08 -6.15 -15.86
CA LYS A 264 0.24 -6.82 -15.97
C LYS A 264 0.96 -6.34 -17.23
N GLN A 265 0.30 -6.35 -18.38
CA GLN A 265 0.90 -5.94 -19.65
C GLN A 265 1.27 -4.45 -19.69
N ALA A 266 0.49 -3.57 -19.05
CA ALA A 266 0.84 -2.15 -18.91
C ALA A 266 2.10 -1.96 -18.04
N ILE A 267 2.23 -2.71 -16.94
CA ILE A 267 3.43 -2.71 -16.09
C ILE A 267 4.65 -3.16 -16.89
N LEU A 268 4.55 -4.30 -17.59
CA LEU A 268 5.67 -4.87 -18.34
C LEU A 268 6.11 -3.94 -19.48
N LEU A 269 5.16 -3.28 -20.16
CA LEU A 269 5.47 -2.26 -21.17
C LEU A 269 6.27 -1.09 -20.57
N PHE A 270 5.84 -0.57 -19.42
CA PHE A 270 6.55 0.51 -18.74
C PHE A 270 7.97 0.09 -18.32
N LEU A 271 8.11 -1.09 -17.70
CA LEU A 271 9.42 -1.59 -17.26
C LEU A 271 10.36 -1.89 -18.44
N ALA A 272 9.84 -2.41 -19.55
CA ALA A 272 10.62 -2.64 -20.77
C ALA A 272 11.12 -1.32 -21.37
N GLU A 273 10.29 -0.28 -21.42
CA GLU A 273 10.69 1.05 -21.87
C GLU A 273 11.79 1.63 -20.97
N PHE A 274 11.63 1.55 -19.64
CA PHE A 274 12.64 2.01 -18.69
C PHE A 274 14.02 1.39 -18.97
N ARG A 275 14.06 0.08 -19.20
CA ARG A 275 15.31 -0.64 -19.48
C ARG A 275 15.90 -0.31 -20.83
N ALA A 276 15.06 -0.07 -21.84
CA ALA A 276 15.53 0.39 -23.13
C ALA A 276 16.25 1.75 -22.98
N ARG A 277 15.70 2.67 -22.18
CA ARG A 277 16.34 3.96 -21.87
C ARG A 277 17.60 3.81 -21.03
N ARG A 278 17.55 3.01 -19.97
CA ARG A 278 18.70 2.72 -19.10
C ARG A 278 19.88 2.11 -19.86
N ALA A 279 19.60 1.29 -20.86
CA ALA A 279 20.61 0.70 -21.74
C ALA A 279 21.04 1.61 -22.90
N GLY A 280 20.62 2.89 -22.94
CA GLY A 280 20.92 3.81 -24.04
C GLY A 280 20.27 3.45 -25.38
N ARG A 281 19.38 2.45 -25.42
CA ARG A 281 18.71 1.97 -26.65
C ARG A 281 17.54 2.85 -27.07
N ARG A 282 17.03 3.70 -26.18
CA ARG A 282 15.98 4.69 -26.46
C ARG A 282 16.29 6.02 -25.78
N PRO A 283 16.05 7.16 -26.44
CA PRO A 283 16.28 8.47 -25.84
C PRO A 283 15.21 8.79 -24.77
N CYS A 284 15.57 9.59 -23.77
CA CYS A 284 14.67 10.06 -22.71
C CYS A 284 13.81 11.26 -23.12
N THR A 285 13.51 11.43 -24.41
CA THR A 285 12.80 12.62 -24.95
C THR A 285 11.31 12.62 -24.61
N GLN A 286 10.68 11.45 -24.65
CA GLN A 286 9.25 11.31 -24.40
C GLN A 286 8.97 10.96 -22.94
N ARG A 287 8.31 11.85 -22.19
CA ARG A 287 7.90 11.55 -20.80
C ARG A 287 6.83 10.45 -20.76
N TRP A 288 6.91 9.54 -19.79
CA TRP A 288 5.91 8.47 -19.58
C TRP A 288 5.40 8.52 -18.15
N LEU A 289 4.08 8.47 -17.97
CA LEU A 289 3.44 8.36 -16.66
C LEU A 289 2.55 7.12 -16.63
N ILE A 290 2.73 6.28 -15.61
CA ILE A 290 1.80 5.21 -15.28
C ILE A 290 1.00 5.57 -14.03
N VAL A 291 -0.32 5.37 -14.10
CA VAL A 291 -1.26 5.70 -13.02
C VAL A 291 -2.04 4.45 -12.60
N PHE A 292 -2.05 4.16 -11.31
CA PHE A 292 -2.81 3.06 -10.71
C PHE A 292 -3.92 3.58 -9.82
N ASP A 293 -5.16 3.26 -10.17
CA ASP A 293 -6.28 3.40 -9.26
C ASP A 293 -6.44 2.17 -8.36
N GLU A 294 -6.96 2.38 -7.16
CA GLU A 294 -7.32 1.34 -6.18
C GLU A 294 -6.25 0.25 -5.98
N VAL A 295 -5.00 0.65 -5.70
CA VAL A 295 -3.86 -0.28 -5.54
C VAL A 295 -4.17 -1.41 -4.55
N ASN A 296 -4.92 -1.16 -3.47
CA ASN A 296 -5.33 -2.21 -2.54
C ASN A 296 -6.11 -3.34 -3.22
N ALA A 297 -7.07 -3.00 -4.09
CA ALA A 297 -7.89 -3.96 -4.82
C ALA A 297 -7.07 -4.64 -5.93
N THR A 298 -6.24 -3.86 -6.63
CA THR A 298 -5.39 -4.35 -7.72
C THR A 298 -4.36 -5.35 -7.23
N CYS A 299 -3.74 -5.13 -6.07
CA CYS A 299 -2.79 -6.06 -5.48
C CYS A 299 -3.37 -7.45 -5.15
N GLN A 300 -4.70 -7.57 -4.98
CA GLN A 300 -5.34 -8.86 -4.70
C GLN A 300 -5.67 -9.67 -5.95
N GLN A 301 -5.59 -9.06 -7.13
CA GLN A 301 -5.83 -9.78 -8.38
C GLN A 301 -4.71 -10.78 -8.63
N VAL A 302 -5.06 -11.90 -9.25
CA VAL A 302 -4.15 -12.97 -9.62
C VAL A 302 -4.05 -13.02 -11.14
N VAL A 303 -2.83 -13.17 -11.64
CA VAL A 303 -2.54 -13.38 -13.06
C VAL A 303 -1.84 -14.72 -13.24
N ARG A 304 -2.08 -15.33 -14.39
CA ARG A 304 -1.39 -16.56 -14.79
C ARG A 304 -0.09 -16.17 -15.49
N VAL A 305 0.99 -16.85 -15.13
CA VAL A 305 2.32 -16.64 -15.71
C VAL A 305 2.85 -18.01 -16.14
N SER A 306 2.98 -18.20 -17.45
CA SER A 306 3.51 -19.46 -18.00
C SER A 306 4.96 -19.70 -17.57
N GLU A 307 5.46 -20.93 -17.68
CA GLU A 307 6.85 -21.23 -17.33
C GLU A 307 7.86 -20.45 -18.19
N ALA A 308 7.62 -20.36 -19.50
CA ALA A 308 8.43 -19.54 -20.41
C ALA A 308 8.40 -18.07 -20.00
N GLU A 309 7.21 -17.52 -19.71
CA GLU A 309 7.06 -16.14 -19.25
C GLU A 309 7.77 -15.91 -17.90
N ARG A 310 7.78 -16.88 -16.96
CA ARG A 310 8.54 -16.77 -15.70
C ARG A 310 10.04 -16.67 -15.97
N ALA A 311 10.57 -17.48 -16.88
CA ALA A 311 11.98 -17.42 -17.27
C ALA A 311 12.31 -16.06 -17.89
N ASP A 312 11.45 -15.55 -18.78
CA ASP A 312 11.60 -14.23 -19.39
C ASP A 312 11.50 -13.10 -18.35
N LEU A 313 10.57 -13.18 -17.41
CA LEU A 313 10.42 -12.20 -16.33
C LEU A 313 11.58 -12.22 -15.34
N TYR A 314 12.19 -13.38 -15.12
CA TYR A 314 13.41 -13.49 -14.32
C TYR A 314 14.62 -12.92 -15.07
N ALA A 315 14.85 -13.35 -16.32
CA ALA A 315 15.97 -12.90 -17.15
C ALA A 315 15.88 -11.41 -17.46
N ALA A 316 14.68 -10.92 -17.77
CA ALA A 316 14.41 -9.51 -17.83
C ALA A 316 14.48 -8.95 -16.40
N PHE A 317 13.41 -9.01 -15.62
CA PHE A 317 13.16 -8.15 -14.47
C PHE A 317 13.80 -8.60 -13.15
N GLY A 318 14.49 -9.74 -13.12
CA GLY A 318 14.96 -10.35 -11.87
C GLY A 318 13.81 -10.87 -11.00
N LEU A 319 12.61 -10.99 -11.55
CA LEU A 319 11.42 -11.43 -10.82
C LEU A 319 11.43 -12.95 -10.64
N LYS A 320 11.75 -13.41 -9.43
CA LYS A 320 11.69 -14.82 -9.05
C LYS A 320 10.25 -15.21 -8.69
N LEU A 321 9.59 -15.93 -9.59
CA LEU A 321 8.21 -16.40 -9.41
C LEU A 321 8.18 -17.91 -9.20
N SER A 322 7.73 -18.36 -8.03
CA SER A 322 7.67 -19.80 -7.68
C SER A 322 6.40 -20.50 -8.19
N GLU A 323 5.32 -19.74 -8.39
CA GLU A 323 3.99 -20.25 -8.69
C GLU A 323 3.53 -19.75 -10.07
N GLU A 324 2.61 -20.50 -10.69
CA GLU A 324 1.99 -20.11 -11.98
C GLU A 324 0.93 -19.01 -11.77
N GLN A 325 0.25 -19.03 -10.63
CA GLN A 325 -0.71 -18.01 -10.22
C GLN A 325 -0.03 -17.00 -9.31
N VAL A 326 0.17 -15.78 -9.82
CA VAL A 326 0.92 -14.75 -9.11
C VAL A 326 0.02 -13.55 -8.85
N LYS A 327 0.06 -13.02 -7.63
CA LYS A 327 -0.65 -11.78 -7.32
C LYS A 327 -0.02 -10.60 -8.07
N LEU A 328 -0.84 -9.71 -8.61
CA LEU A 328 -0.38 -8.46 -9.23
C LEU A 328 0.48 -7.61 -8.29
N GLN A 329 0.35 -7.78 -6.97
CA GLN A 329 1.21 -7.14 -5.98
C GLN A 329 2.71 -7.29 -6.29
N VAL A 330 3.16 -8.44 -6.81
CA VAL A 330 4.58 -8.67 -7.14
C VAL A 330 5.06 -7.71 -8.23
N PHE A 331 4.25 -7.56 -9.28
CA PHE A 331 4.53 -6.66 -10.41
C PHE A 331 4.45 -5.19 -9.99
N ILE A 332 3.42 -4.80 -9.23
CA ILE A 332 3.25 -3.42 -8.75
C ILE A 332 4.39 -3.03 -7.81
N LYS A 333 4.86 -3.95 -6.95
CA LYS A 333 6.00 -3.71 -6.07
C LYS A 333 7.28 -3.44 -6.87
N CYS A 334 7.59 -4.29 -7.84
CA CYS A 334 8.73 -4.09 -8.74
C CYS A 334 8.65 -2.73 -9.46
N LEU A 335 7.48 -2.39 -10.03
CA LEU A 335 7.26 -1.10 -10.65
C LEU A 335 7.47 0.07 -9.69
N ALA A 336 6.88 0.02 -8.49
CA ALA A 336 6.99 1.10 -7.51
C ALA A 336 8.45 1.32 -7.08
N GLU A 337 9.21 0.24 -6.85
CA GLU A 337 10.63 0.28 -6.51
C GLU A 337 11.45 0.87 -7.67
N THR A 338 11.22 0.42 -8.91
CA THR A 338 11.87 0.99 -10.10
C THR A 338 11.56 2.48 -10.23
N CYS A 339 10.31 2.89 -10.13
CA CYS A 339 9.94 4.30 -10.23
C CYS A 339 10.56 5.13 -9.10
N GLY A 340 10.57 4.60 -7.87
CA GLY A 340 11.08 5.30 -6.68
C GLY A 340 12.59 5.50 -6.65
N TYR A 341 13.34 4.50 -7.10
CA TYR A 341 14.79 4.46 -6.92
C TYR A 341 15.56 4.62 -8.23
N GLU A 342 15.06 4.08 -9.35
CA GLU A 342 15.87 3.90 -10.55
C GLU A 342 15.49 4.83 -11.71
N THR A 343 14.25 5.29 -11.80
CA THR A 343 13.81 6.09 -12.97
C THR A 343 14.39 7.51 -13.01
N ARG A 344 15.17 7.95 -12.01
CA ARG A 344 15.78 9.30 -11.95
C ARG A 344 16.58 9.58 -13.23
N GLY A 345 16.33 10.73 -13.87
CA GLY A 345 16.93 11.06 -15.18
C GLY A 345 16.28 10.41 -16.42
N PHE A 346 15.33 9.47 -16.27
CA PHE A 346 14.74 8.75 -17.41
C PHE A 346 13.40 9.30 -17.90
N ALA A 347 12.91 10.42 -17.35
CA ALA A 347 11.63 11.02 -17.73
C ALA A 347 10.42 10.06 -17.58
N MET A 348 10.44 9.21 -16.54
CA MET A 348 9.38 8.25 -16.25
C MET A 348 8.81 8.49 -14.85
N TYR A 349 7.47 8.42 -14.74
CA TYR A 349 6.72 8.80 -13.56
C TYR A 349 5.74 7.69 -13.16
N GLY A 350 5.45 7.56 -11.86
CA GLY A 350 4.52 6.57 -11.33
C GLY A 350 3.60 7.15 -10.25
N PHE A 351 2.29 7.15 -10.51
CA PHE A 351 1.27 7.58 -9.55
C PHE A 351 0.44 6.39 -9.07
N PHE A 352 0.34 6.27 -7.75
CA PHE A 352 -0.32 5.17 -7.08
C PHE A 352 -1.43 5.70 -6.18
N ILE A 353 -2.62 5.12 -6.25
CA ILE A 353 -3.78 5.63 -5.52
C ILE A 353 -4.34 4.49 -4.67
N SER A 354 -4.59 4.75 -3.39
CA SER A 354 -5.12 3.73 -2.50
C SER A 354 -6.16 4.30 -1.53
N GLN A 355 -7.10 3.46 -1.11
CA GLN A 355 -8.07 3.82 -0.08
C GLN A 355 -7.56 3.53 1.33
N LYS A 356 -6.66 2.55 1.44
CA LYS A 356 -6.11 2.05 2.71
C LYS A 356 -4.59 2.06 2.66
N VAL A 357 -4.00 2.23 3.84
CA VAL A 357 -2.57 2.26 4.13
C VAL A 357 -2.10 0.88 4.59
N ALA A 358 -2.95 0.15 5.32
CA ALA A 358 -2.63 -1.19 5.80
C ALA A 358 -2.21 -2.13 4.65
N GLY A 359 -1.10 -2.83 4.85
CA GLY A 359 -0.51 -3.74 3.87
C GLY A 359 0.28 -3.05 2.74
N LEU A 360 0.34 -1.71 2.72
CA LEU A 360 1.05 -0.91 1.70
C LEU A 360 2.27 -0.16 2.25
N ALA A 361 2.85 -0.60 3.38
CA ALA A 361 4.07 -0.01 3.92
C ALA A 361 5.25 -0.07 2.91
N TRP A 362 5.32 -1.13 2.11
CA TRP A 362 6.30 -1.26 1.03
C TRP A 362 6.11 -0.18 -0.04
N LEU A 363 4.87 0.18 -0.36
CA LEU A 363 4.58 1.22 -1.34
C LEU A 363 5.06 2.56 -0.80
N ARG A 364 4.68 2.92 0.43
CA ARG A 364 5.13 4.16 1.10
C ARG A 364 6.64 4.35 1.02
N ASN A 365 7.41 3.30 1.28
CA ASN A 365 8.87 3.37 1.31
C ASN A 365 9.50 3.59 -0.08
N ALA A 366 8.79 3.25 -1.15
CA ALA A 366 9.23 3.45 -2.53
C ALA A 366 8.83 4.83 -3.11
N MET A 367 8.00 5.61 -2.41
CA MET A 367 7.47 6.87 -2.95
C MET A 367 8.37 8.06 -2.64
N MET A 368 8.55 8.93 -3.63
CA MET A 368 9.21 10.21 -3.44
C MET A 368 8.29 11.24 -2.80
N THR A 369 6.99 11.25 -3.16
CA THR A 369 5.99 12.14 -2.56
C THR A 369 4.79 11.35 -2.08
N VAL A 370 4.22 11.72 -0.94
CA VAL A 370 2.99 11.14 -0.41
C VAL A 370 1.97 12.24 -0.15
N PHE A 371 0.76 12.04 -0.67
CA PHE A 371 -0.42 12.86 -0.43
C PHE A 371 -1.41 12.06 0.42
N VAL A 372 -1.59 12.48 1.67
CA VAL A 372 -2.53 11.87 2.60
C VAL A 372 -3.76 12.75 2.72
N HIS A 373 -4.84 12.33 2.09
CA HIS A 373 -6.17 12.89 2.26
C HIS A 373 -6.84 12.37 3.54
N ALA A 374 -8.05 12.84 3.82
CA ALA A 374 -8.85 12.41 4.97
C ALA A 374 -8.96 10.87 5.07
N LEU A 375 -8.63 10.31 6.23
CA LEU A 375 -8.74 8.88 6.54
C LEU A 375 -9.66 8.70 7.74
N LEU A 376 -10.66 7.81 7.64
CA LEU A 376 -11.66 7.64 8.69
C LEU A 376 -11.12 6.89 9.93
N MET A 377 -10.19 5.96 9.70
CA MET A 377 -9.63 5.13 10.77
C MET A 377 -8.33 5.76 11.29
N HIS A 378 -8.28 6.01 12.60
CA HIS A 378 -7.10 6.60 13.24
C HIS A 378 -5.84 5.74 13.05
N SER A 379 -5.95 4.40 13.02
CA SER A 379 -4.82 3.51 12.74
C SER A 379 -4.25 3.69 11.34
N GLU A 380 -5.10 3.90 10.33
CA GLU A 380 -4.68 4.18 8.96
C GLU A 380 -4.02 5.57 8.90
N ALA A 381 -4.64 6.58 9.51
CA ALA A 381 -4.09 7.93 9.59
C ALA A 381 -2.73 7.94 10.28
N LEU A 382 -2.54 7.15 11.35
CA LEU A 382 -1.28 7.03 12.06
C LEU A 382 -0.19 6.39 11.18
N LEU A 383 -0.53 5.36 10.40
CA LEU A 383 0.41 4.74 9.47
C LEU A 383 0.78 5.70 8.31
N ALA A 384 -0.19 6.45 7.80
CA ALA A 384 0.03 7.44 6.75
C ALA A 384 0.83 8.65 7.25
N ALA A 385 0.64 9.07 8.50
CA ALA A 385 1.34 10.20 9.11
C ALA A 385 2.68 9.79 9.78
N ASN A 386 3.35 8.75 9.28
CA ASN A 386 4.63 8.26 9.81
C ASN A 386 4.66 8.09 11.34
N HIS A 387 3.57 7.60 11.93
CA HIS A 387 3.36 7.39 13.36
C HIS A 387 3.32 8.66 14.24
N LYS A 388 3.16 9.85 13.64
CA LYS A 388 2.93 11.10 14.37
C LYS A 388 1.47 11.22 14.80
N ARG A 389 1.19 10.96 16.08
CA ARG A 389 -0.19 10.92 16.63
C ARG A 389 -0.96 12.23 16.40
N GLN A 390 -0.34 13.38 16.66
CA GLN A 390 -0.99 14.68 16.50
C GLN A 390 -1.41 14.93 15.04
N VAL A 391 -0.54 14.63 14.07
CA VAL A 391 -0.83 14.77 12.64
C VAL A 391 -1.92 13.77 12.23
N ALA A 392 -1.87 12.53 12.72
CA ALA A 392 -2.90 11.53 12.45
C ALA A 392 -4.29 11.96 12.93
N GLU A 393 -4.40 12.57 14.11
CA GLU A 393 -5.66 13.15 14.61
C GLU A 393 -6.20 14.23 13.67
N GLN A 394 -5.33 15.10 13.15
CA GLN A 394 -5.72 16.11 12.15
C GLN A 394 -6.18 15.46 10.85
N VAL A 395 -5.44 14.47 10.33
CA VAL A 395 -5.80 13.72 9.11
C VAL A 395 -7.20 13.10 9.23
N THR A 396 -7.58 12.58 10.40
CA THR A 396 -8.95 12.04 10.61
C THR A 396 -10.06 13.08 10.55
N ARG A 397 -9.72 14.37 10.64
CA ARG A 397 -10.64 15.50 10.66
C ARG A 397 -10.53 16.39 9.42
N PHE A 398 -9.68 16.01 8.46
CA PHE A 398 -9.51 16.75 7.23
C PHE A 398 -10.84 16.89 6.47
N ARG A 399 -11.11 18.11 6.03
CA ARG A 399 -12.16 18.40 5.05
C ARG A 399 -11.75 17.85 3.68
N VAL A 400 -12.72 17.73 2.77
CA VAL A 400 -12.45 17.29 1.39
C VAL A 400 -11.43 18.23 0.74
N GLY A 401 -10.42 17.65 0.09
CA GLY A 401 -9.34 18.40 -0.53
C GLY A 401 -8.23 18.86 0.41
N ARG A 402 -8.38 18.75 1.74
CA ARG A 402 -7.26 18.95 2.68
C ARG A 402 -6.34 17.73 2.63
N THR A 403 -5.05 17.99 2.50
CA THR A 403 -4.02 16.96 2.34
C THR A 403 -2.81 17.25 3.22
N LEU A 404 -2.26 16.21 3.83
CA LEU A 404 -0.91 16.20 4.35
C LEU A 404 0.02 15.77 3.21
N VAL A 405 1.04 16.55 2.92
CA VAL A 405 2.03 16.28 1.88
C VAL A 405 3.41 16.17 2.53
N TYR A 406 4.17 15.14 2.16
CA TYR A 406 5.54 14.94 2.61
C TYR A 406 6.31 14.06 1.63
N GLY A 407 7.63 14.06 1.68
CA GLY A 407 8.41 13.25 0.75
C GLY A 407 9.92 13.44 0.83
N TYR A 408 10.63 12.81 -0.12
CA TYR A 408 12.01 13.12 -0.44
C TYR A 408 12.07 14.56 -0.98
N GLU A 409 12.77 15.44 -0.26
CA GLU A 409 12.88 16.89 -0.57
C GLU A 409 11.57 17.68 -0.45
N ILE A 410 10.55 17.13 0.23
CA ILE A 410 9.32 17.84 0.56
C ILE A 410 9.13 17.78 2.06
N GLU A 411 9.20 18.95 2.71
CA GLU A 411 8.89 19.08 4.12
C GLU A 411 7.44 18.69 4.40
N GLU A 412 7.20 18.14 5.58
CA GLU A 412 5.85 17.74 5.97
C GLU A 412 4.98 18.97 6.19
N MET A 413 3.88 19.06 5.44
CA MET A 413 3.00 20.23 5.45
C MET A 413 1.54 19.85 5.17
N ILE A 414 0.63 20.71 5.63
CA ILE A 414 -0.80 20.56 5.42
C ILE A 414 -1.26 21.59 4.39
N LEU A 415 -1.77 21.11 3.27
CA LEU A 415 -2.14 21.92 2.12
C LEU A 415 -3.61 21.69 1.74
N GLN A 416 -4.25 22.73 1.23
CA GLN A 416 -5.54 22.66 0.56
C GLN A 416 -5.34 22.43 -0.94
N GLN A 417 -5.96 21.38 -1.47
CA GLN A 417 -5.97 21.13 -2.91
C GLN A 417 -7.05 21.98 -3.57
N PRO A 418 -6.74 22.65 -4.70
CA PRO A 418 -7.78 23.31 -5.49
C PRO A 418 -8.65 22.26 -6.16
N ARG A 419 -9.86 22.65 -6.51
CA ARG A 419 -10.75 21.85 -7.35
C ARG A 419 -10.37 22.04 -8.80
N TYR A 420 -10.03 20.94 -9.46
CA TYR A 420 -9.77 20.96 -10.89
C TYR A 420 -11.11 20.75 -11.58
N ALA A 421 -11.54 21.77 -12.30
CA ALA A 421 -12.67 21.63 -13.21
C ALA A 421 -12.25 20.64 -14.30
N VAL A 422 -13.08 19.63 -14.54
CA VAL A 422 -13.00 18.91 -15.82
C VAL A 422 -13.45 19.95 -16.82
N GLU A 423 -12.51 20.56 -17.55
CA GLU A 423 -12.86 21.46 -18.64
C GLU A 423 -13.80 20.66 -19.53
N ALA A 424 -15.08 21.04 -19.53
CA ALA A 424 -16.02 20.55 -20.51
C ALA A 424 -15.49 21.10 -21.81
N GLY A 425 -14.66 20.31 -22.50
CA GLY A 425 -14.13 20.71 -23.80
C GLY A 425 -15.29 21.11 -24.73
N PRO A 426 -15.02 21.71 -25.89
CA PRO A 426 -16.05 22.19 -26.83
C PRO A 426 -17.07 21.12 -27.30
N LEU A 427 -16.93 19.85 -26.89
CA LEU A 427 -17.94 18.80 -26.92
C LEU A 427 -19.07 18.96 -25.85
N GLY A 428 -19.14 20.11 -25.16
CA GLY A 428 -19.89 20.33 -23.92
C GLY A 428 -21.22 21.09 -24.00
N ALA A 429 -21.86 21.19 -25.17
CA ALA A 429 -23.28 21.51 -25.26
C ALA A 429 -24.06 20.24 -25.65
N ARG A 430 -24.01 19.22 -24.79
CA ARG A 430 -24.81 18.00 -24.98
C ARG A 430 -26.27 18.29 -24.70
N ARG A 431 -27.15 17.90 -25.62
CA ARG A 431 -28.60 17.99 -25.41
C ARG A 431 -29.03 16.95 -24.37
N PRO A 432 -29.92 17.29 -23.41
CA PRO A 432 -30.54 16.30 -22.55
C PRO A 432 -31.27 15.27 -23.41
N GLY A 433 -30.86 14.00 -23.35
CA GLY A 433 -31.49 12.89 -24.09
C GLY A 433 -30.58 12.15 -25.07
N GLU A 434 -29.33 12.58 -25.26
CA GLU A 434 -28.35 11.81 -26.03
C GLU A 434 -27.71 10.75 -25.12
N ASP A 435 -28.40 9.61 -24.97
CA ASP A 435 -27.81 8.40 -24.39
C ASP A 435 -26.66 7.97 -25.29
N VAL A 436 -25.45 8.31 -24.88
CA VAL A 436 -24.23 7.73 -25.45
C VAL A 436 -24.29 6.25 -25.11
N SER A 437 -24.80 5.45 -26.03
CA SER A 437 -24.39 4.06 -26.16
C SER A 437 -22.88 4.11 -26.19
N LEU A 438 -22.25 3.80 -25.06
CA LEU A 438 -20.83 3.54 -24.99
C LEU A 438 -20.64 2.31 -25.85
N GLU A 439 -20.44 2.51 -27.16
CA GLU A 439 -19.84 1.51 -28.03
C GLU A 439 -18.71 0.90 -27.19
N PRO A 440 -18.80 -0.41 -26.87
CA PRO A 440 -17.82 -1.05 -26.01
C PRO A 440 -16.45 -0.70 -26.58
N TRP A 441 -15.52 -0.32 -25.70
CA TRP A 441 -14.19 0.24 -25.97
C TRP A 441 -13.40 -0.68 -26.93
N ALA A 442 -13.81 -0.72 -28.19
CA ALA A 442 -13.40 -1.74 -29.12
C ALA A 442 -11.99 -1.38 -29.55
N SER A 443 -11.13 -2.38 -29.38
CA SER A 443 -9.74 -2.44 -29.80
C SER A 443 -9.45 -1.55 -31.00
N SER A 444 -8.82 -0.40 -30.75
CA SER A 444 -8.09 0.29 -31.83
C SER A 444 -7.08 -0.71 -32.41
N PRO A 445 -6.82 -0.68 -33.73
CA PRO A 445 -5.91 -1.62 -34.37
C PRO A 445 -4.55 -1.58 -33.68
N ALA A 446 -3.98 -2.76 -33.43
CA ALA A 446 -2.72 -2.92 -32.73
C ALA A 446 -1.66 -2.01 -33.35
N VAL A 447 -1.12 -1.08 -32.55
CA VAL A 447 0.09 -0.35 -32.91
C VAL A 447 1.20 -1.38 -33.05
N SER A 448 1.69 -1.59 -34.27
CA SER A 448 2.79 -2.49 -34.57
C SER A 448 4.03 -2.02 -33.82
N VAL A 449 4.41 -2.75 -32.77
CA VAL A 449 5.74 -2.63 -32.16
C VAL A 449 6.74 -3.16 -33.20
N PRO A 450 7.79 -2.41 -33.57
CA PRO A 450 8.77 -2.89 -34.53
C PRO A 450 9.41 -4.19 -34.00
N GLY A 451 9.23 -5.27 -34.75
CA GLY A 451 9.80 -6.57 -34.46
C GLY A 451 11.33 -6.53 -34.46
N ASN A 452 11.90 -7.36 -33.60
CA ASN A 452 13.33 -7.63 -33.47
C ASN A 452 13.99 -7.82 -34.85
N GLY A 453 14.71 -6.79 -35.31
CA GLY A 453 15.53 -6.86 -36.51
C GLY A 453 16.78 -7.69 -36.26
N LYS A 454 16.93 -8.75 -37.06
CA LYS A 454 18.11 -9.60 -37.17
C LYS A 454 19.35 -8.73 -37.42
N ARG A 455 20.32 -8.80 -36.52
CA ARG A 455 21.58 -8.04 -36.56
C ARG A 455 22.41 -8.53 -37.76
N VAL A 456 22.71 -7.63 -38.69
CA VAL A 456 23.78 -7.78 -39.68
C VAL A 456 25.05 -7.29 -39.03
N GLU A 457 26.04 -8.18 -38.92
CA GLU A 457 27.40 -7.83 -38.50
C GLU A 457 28.07 -7.06 -39.63
N THR A 458 28.41 -5.79 -39.36
CA THR A 458 29.48 -5.10 -40.07
C THR A 458 30.38 -4.49 -39.02
N GLY A 459 31.64 -4.93 -39.03
CA GLY A 459 32.69 -4.41 -38.18
C GLY A 459 33.11 -3.02 -38.63
N ALA A 460 33.35 -2.17 -37.64
CA ALA A 460 34.21 -1.01 -37.75
C ALA A 460 34.75 -0.75 -36.35
N GLU A 461 36.05 -0.94 -36.21
CA GLU A 461 36.86 -0.53 -35.07
C GLU A 461 36.73 0.98 -34.90
N THR A 462 36.50 1.46 -33.67
CA THR A 462 37.00 2.77 -33.28
C THR A 462 37.23 2.82 -31.77
N GLU A 463 38.28 3.56 -31.44
CA GLU A 463 39.08 3.53 -30.23
C GLU A 463 38.35 3.99 -28.97
N ALA A 464 38.95 3.59 -27.84
CA ALA A 464 38.53 3.87 -26.49
C ALA A 464 38.82 5.32 -26.08
N GLU A 465 37.86 5.96 -25.42
CA GLU A 465 38.13 7.00 -24.43
C GLU A 465 37.34 6.69 -23.15
N THR A 466 38.11 6.43 -22.09
CA THR A 466 37.66 6.30 -20.70
C THR A 466 37.33 7.68 -20.14
N GLY A 467 36.04 8.01 -20.07
CA GLY A 467 35.53 9.13 -19.29
C GLY A 467 35.06 8.68 -17.91
N GLU A 468 35.80 9.06 -16.86
CA GLU A 468 35.33 9.01 -15.47
C GLU A 468 34.14 9.98 -15.29
N GLU A 469 32.92 9.48 -15.44
CA GLU A 469 31.71 10.27 -15.18
C GLU A 469 31.40 10.26 -13.67
N THR A 470 31.86 11.32 -13.01
CA THR A 470 31.57 11.60 -11.60
C THR A 470 30.11 12.07 -11.47
N ALA A 471 29.36 11.47 -10.55
CA ALA A 471 27.97 11.86 -10.25
C ALA A 471 27.87 13.36 -9.93
N PRO A 472 26.88 14.10 -10.48
CA PRO A 472 26.74 15.52 -10.15
C PRO A 472 26.24 15.66 -8.70
N GLN A 473 26.96 16.48 -7.93
CA GLN A 473 26.48 16.97 -6.64
C GLN A 473 25.13 17.66 -6.85
N ALA A 474 24.10 17.15 -6.19
CA ALA A 474 22.79 17.78 -6.10
C ALA A 474 22.92 19.11 -5.34
N GLY A 475 23.13 20.18 -6.09
CA GLY A 475 23.07 21.55 -5.59
C GLY A 475 21.68 21.85 -5.06
N ARG A 476 21.61 22.42 -3.85
CA ARG A 476 20.38 23.03 -3.31
C ARG A 476 19.85 24.03 -4.34
N GLY A 477 18.76 23.67 -5.01
CA GLY A 477 18.04 24.60 -5.87
C GLY A 477 17.57 25.83 -5.08
N PRO A 478 17.42 27.00 -5.74
CA PRO A 478 16.96 28.21 -5.08
C PRO A 478 15.56 27.98 -4.52
N ARG A 479 15.40 28.24 -3.20
CA ARG A 479 14.09 28.24 -2.53
C ARG A 479 13.13 29.13 -3.34
N GLY A 480 11.98 28.56 -3.70
CA GLY A 480 10.96 29.20 -4.53
C GLY A 480 10.60 30.60 -4.05
N ARG A 481 10.44 31.52 -5.01
CA ARG A 481 10.07 32.92 -4.81
C ARG A 481 8.67 32.97 -4.19
N VAL A 482 8.56 33.61 -3.03
CA VAL A 482 7.29 33.86 -2.33
C VAL A 482 6.51 34.94 -3.10
N ILE A 483 5.26 34.64 -3.47
CA ILE A 483 4.31 35.63 -3.99
C ILE A 483 3.30 35.91 -2.86
N GLU A 484 3.41 37.07 -2.21
CA GLU A 484 2.49 37.54 -1.17
C GLU A 484 1.34 38.37 -1.80
N GLY A 485 0.10 38.19 -1.30
CA GLY A 485 -1.02 39.11 -1.60
C GLY A 485 -2.28 38.53 -2.27
N VAL A 486 -2.50 37.21 -2.28
CA VAL A 486 -3.51 36.58 -3.14
C VAL A 486 -4.96 36.68 -2.63
N PHE A 487 -5.18 36.86 -1.32
CA PHE A 487 -6.54 36.97 -0.77
C PHE A 487 -6.62 38.19 0.15
N PRO A 488 -7.60 39.10 -0.03
CA PRO A 488 -7.86 40.13 0.96
C PRO A 488 -8.19 39.46 2.30
N PRO A 489 -7.74 40.00 3.44
CA PRO A 489 -8.02 39.43 4.75
C PRO A 489 -9.53 39.27 4.90
N SER A 490 -9.98 38.01 4.99
CA SER A 490 -11.38 37.67 5.15
C SER A 490 -11.90 38.32 6.43
N SER A 491 -12.90 39.19 6.30
CA SER A 491 -13.59 39.81 7.44
C SER A 491 -14.25 38.69 8.25
N ALA A 492 -13.65 38.38 9.40
CA ALA A 492 -14.05 37.29 10.27
C ALA A 492 -15.55 37.40 10.64
N VAL A 493 -16.36 36.49 10.12
CA VAL A 493 -17.73 36.28 10.57
C VAL A 493 -17.66 35.61 11.96
N PRO A 494 -18.32 36.13 13.00
CA PRO A 494 -18.24 35.58 14.34
C PRO A 494 -18.68 34.12 14.35
N ALA A 495 -17.82 33.26 14.92
CA ALA A 495 -18.04 31.83 15.04
C ALA A 495 -19.36 31.53 15.77
N GLN A 496 -20.35 31.04 15.02
CA GLN A 496 -21.53 30.44 15.61
C GLN A 496 -21.11 29.19 16.37
N LYS A 497 -21.37 29.20 17.68
CA LYS A 497 -21.22 28.06 18.60
C LYS A 497 -21.83 26.80 17.97
N GLU A 498 -20.97 25.89 17.51
CA GLU A 498 -21.36 24.62 16.89
C GLU A 498 -22.33 23.89 17.82
N ARG A 499 -23.60 23.81 17.39
CA ARG A 499 -24.60 22.95 18.01
C ARG A 499 -24.11 21.50 17.84
N GLN A 500 -24.12 20.74 18.93
CA GLN A 500 -23.77 19.32 18.98
C GLN A 500 -24.27 18.59 17.72
N GLY A 501 -23.34 17.97 16.98
CA GLY A 501 -23.53 17.54 15.60
C GLY A 501 -24.81 16.75 15.37
N ALA A 502 -25.69 17.29 14.53
CA ALA A 502 -26.90 16.61 14.08
C ALA A 502 -26.52 15.36 13.28
N VAL A 503 -27.09 14.21 13.64
CA VAL A 503 -26.96 12.96 12.87
C VAL A 503 -27.66 13.11 11.53
N SER A 504 -26.98 12.76 10.43
CA SER A 504 -27.50 12.86 9.07
C SER A 504 -28.80 12.05 8.87
N ALA A 505 -29.64 12.49 7.93
CA ALA A 505 -30.92 11.83 7.62
C ALA A 505 -30.75 10.36 7.20
N GLU A 506 -29.68 10.04 6.48
CA GLU A 506 -29.37 8.68 6.01
C GLU A 506 -29.07 7.72 7.18
N VAL A 507 -28.32 8.20 8.18
CA VAL A 507 -28.03 7.41 9.39
C VAL A 507 -29.31 7.20 10.21
N ARG A 508 -30.19 8.20 10.29
CA ARG A 508 -31.51 8.08 10.94
C ARG A 508 -32.38 7.03 10.26
N GLU A 509 -32.42 7.01 8.93
CA GLU A 509 -33.20 6.02 8.17
C GLU A 509 -32.62 4.60 8.32
N THR A 510 -31.29 4.48 8.35
CA THR A 510 -30.61 3.20 8.61
C THR A 510 -30.95 2.66 10.00
N ILE A 511 -30.95 3.51 11.03
CA ILE A 511 -31.38 3.15 12.39
C ILE A 511 -32.83 2.68 12.39
N ARG A 512 -33.74 3.42 11.75
CA ARG A 512 -35.16 3.05 11.65
C ARG A 512 -35.34 1.67 11.01
N ARG A 513 -34.69 1.42 9.87
CA ARG A 513 -34.75 0.13 9.16
C ARG A 513 -34.24 -1.03 10.00
N LEU A 514 -33.09 -0.88 10.65
CA LEU A 514 -32.49 -1.93 11.49
C LEU A 514 -33.33 -2.21 12.75
N CYS A 515 -33.93 -1.18 13.35
CA CYS A 515 -34.84 -1.36 14.48
C CYS A 515 -36.14 -2.07 14.07
N LEU A 516 -36.73 -1.73 12.92
CA LEU A 516 -37.94 -2.40 12.40
C LEU A 516 -37.72 -3.89 12.09
N GLN A 517 -36.49 -4.26 11.70
CA GLN A 517 -36.15 -5.66 11.45
C GLN A 517 -36.10 -6.52 12.73
N GLY A 518 -35.87 -5.92 13.90
CA GLY A 518 -35.89 -6.61 15.20
C GLY A 518 -34.82 -7.69 15.41
N LYS A 519 -33.86 -7.83 14.49
CA LYS A 519 -32.83 -8.90 14.54
C LYS A 519 -31.61 -8.54 15.36
N LEU A 520 -31.35 -7.25 15.57
CA LEU A 520 -30.16 -6.74 16.25
C LEU A 520 -30.56 -5.98 17.51
N SER A 521 -29.77 -6.13 18.57
CA SER A 521 -29.91 -5.31 19.77
C SER A 521 -29.56 -3.85 19.47
N HIS A 522 -30.11 -2.91 20.26
CA HIS A 522 -29.82 -1.48 20.10
C HIS A 522 -28.31 -1.17 20.17
N ARG A 523 -27.51 -1.94 20.89
CA ARG A 523 -26.05 -1.79 20.94
C ARG A 523 -25.37 -2.21 19.63
N GLU A 524 -25.83 -3.29 19.02
CA GLU A 524 -25.33 -3.76 17.72
C GLU A 524 -25.71 -2.81 16.59
N ILE A 525 -26.94 -2.28 16.63
CA ILE A 525 -27.38 -1.24 15.69
C ILE A 525 -26.51 0.01 15.84
N ALA A 526 -26.28 0.49 17.07
CA ALA A 526 -25.41 1.63 17.33
C ALA A 526 -23.96 1.39 16.84
N ALA A 527 -23.43 0.18 16.98
CA ALA A 527 -22.11 -0.18 16.45
C ALA A 527 -22.10 -0.18 14.91
N ALA A 528 -23.13 -0.74 14.28
CA ALA A 528 -23.27 -0.82 12.82
C ALA A 528 -23.33 0.58 12.16
N VAL A 529 -23.95 1.56 12.83
CA VAL A 529 -24.06 2.93 12.33
C VAL A 529 -22.97 3.88 12.86
N GLY A 530 -21.94 3.35 13.54
CA GLY A 530 -20.81 4.15 14.04
C GLY A 530 -21.14 5.09 15.20
N LEU A 531 -22.23 4.83 15.93
CA LEU A 531 -22.68 5.58 17.10
C LEU A 531 -22.54 4.80 18.42
N ALA A 532 -21.68 3.79 18.49
CA ALA A 532 -21.37 3.07 19.73
C ALA A 532 -20.43 3.85 20.68
N GLY A 533 -20.26 3.34 21.90
CA GLY A 533 -19.32 3.88 22.89
C GLY A 533 -19.69 5.29 23.36
N ARG A 534 -18.75 6.24 23.26
CA ARG A 534 -18.97 7.65 23.69
C ARG A 534 -20.07 8.35 22.90
N LYS A 535 -20.42 7.87 21.70
CA LYS A 535 -21.50 8.41 20.85
C LYS A 535 -22.86 7.76 21.10
N TYR A 536 -22.96 6.81 22.04
CA TYR A 536 -24.20 6.07 22.28
C TYR A 536 -25.36 6.96 22.76
N GLY A 537 -25.05 8.06 23.48
CA GLY A 537 -26.07 9.05 23.86
C GLY A 537 -26.73 9.73 22.64
N LEU A 538 -25.96 9.97 21.58
CA LEU A 538 -26.45 10.53 20.32
C LEU A 538 -27.39 9.55 19.60
N TYR A 539 -27.05 8.26 19.61
CA TYR A 539 -27.91 7.19 19.10
C TYR A 539 -29.24 7.11 19.88
N GLN A 540 -29.19 7.14 21.22
CA GLN A 540 -30.39 7.14 22.05
C GLN A 540 -31.28 8.37 21.80
N GLN A 541 -30.68 9.53 21.56
CA GLN A 541 -31.41 10.72 21.15
C GLN A 541 -32.11 10.52 19.81
N VAL A 542 -31.42 9.99 18.79
CA VAL A 542 -32.03 9.68 17.49
C VAL A 542 -33.18 8.67 17.61
N CYS A 543 -33.03 7.61 18.41
CA CYS A 543 -34.11 6.65 18.64
C CYS A 543 -35.35 7.33 19.26
N ARG A 544 -35.15 8.26 20.22
CA ARG A 544 -36.25 9.04 20.82
C ARG A 544 -36.94 9.94 19.80
N GLU A 545 -36.17 10.65 18.98
CA GLU A 545 -36.69 11.51 17.92
C GLU A 545 -37.47 10.73 16.85
N LEU A 546 -37.08 9.47 16.59
CA LEU A 546 -37.77 8.58 15.65
C LEU A 546 -38.99 7.86 16.27
N GLY A 547 -39.33 8.11 17.53
CA GLY A 547 -40.41 7.41 18.24
C GLY A 547 -40.13 5.93 18.52
N ILE A 548 -38.87 5.50 18.40
CA ILE A 548 -38.44 4.13 18.69
C ILE A 548 -38.27 4.03 20.21
N LYS A 549 -39.28 3.49 20.89
CA LYS A 549 -39.17 3.19 22.32
C LYS A 549 -38.00 2.21 22.51
N PRO A 550 -36.99 2.53 23.33
CA PRO A 550 -36.01 1.53 23.74
C PRO A 550 -36.82 0.38 24.31
N GLN A 551 -36.81 -0.77 23.65
CA GLN A 551 -37.55 -1.92 24.18
C GLN A 551 -37.03 -2.14 25.60
N GLU A 552 -37.93 -2.03 26.59
CA GLU A 552 -37.65 -2.52 27.93
C GLU A 552 -37.26 -3.98 27.76
N TYR A 553 -35.97 -4.28 27.86
CA TYR A 553 -35.43 -5.63 27.74
C TYR A 553 -35.81 -6.39 29.02
N ARG A 554 -37.11 -6.64 29.18
CA ARG A 554 -37.71 -7.33 30.32
C ARG A 554 -37.73 -8.83 30.01
N LYS A 555 -36.77 -9.52 30.61
CA LYS A 555 -36.94 -10.87 31.20
C LYS A 555 -37.47 -12.00 30.29
N ARG A 556 -36.95 -12.17 29.08
CA ARG A 556 -37.13 -13.44 28.33
C ARG A 556 -35.85 -13.90 27.65
N MET A 557 -34.82 -14.21 28.44
CA MET A 557 -33.85 -15.23 28.04
C MET A 557 -33.61 -16.13 29.26
N PRO A 558 -33.92 -17.44 29.18
CA PRO A 558 -33.57 -18.37 30.25
C PRO A 558 -32.04 -18.48 30.35
N PRO A 559 -31.51 -18.72 31.56
CA PRO A 559 -30.07 -18.80 31.77
C PRO A 559 -29.56 -20.11 31.17
N HIS A 560 -28.98 -20.06 29.97
CA HIS A 560 -28.16 -21.16 29.49
C HIS A 560 -26.73 -20.99 29.98
N ARG A 561 -26.32 -22.03 30.70
CA ARG A 561 -25.04 -22.29 31.36
C ARG A 561 -23.85 -22.13 30.39
N TRP A 562 -22.79 -21.56 30.93
CA TRP A 562 -21.48 -21.33 30.31
C TRP A 562 -20.61 -22.59 30.24
#